data_AF-A0A7X8GY32-F1
#
_entry.id   AF-A0A7X8GY32-F1
#
_cell.length_a   1.000
_cell.length_b   1.000
_cell.length_c   1.000
_cell.angle_alpha   90.00
_cell.angle_beta   90.00
_cell.angle_gamma   90.00
#
_symmetry.space_group_name_H-M   'P 1'
#
loop_
_entity.id
_entity.type
_entity.pdbx_description
1 polymer ?
#
loop_
_entity_poly.entity_id
_entity_poly.type
_entity_poly.pdbx_seq_one_letter_code
_entity_poly.pdbx_strand_id
1 'polypeptide(L)' 'MDTIYLKIKAKKTDGNLEEIRKEGLLFDTISDVLDIDRNSVVEIDESNYKKEVNNIISRFSKYDKS' A
#
# COMPACT_ATOMS: atom_id res chain seq x y z
N MET A 1 -1.08 -13.08 -11.88
CA MET A 1 -1.55 -12.72 -10.52
C MET A 1 -2.27 -11.40 -10.63
N ASP A 2 -3.54 -11.33 -10.22
CA ASP A 2 -4.30 -10.07 -10.31
C ASP A 2 -3.84 -9.10 -9.21
N THR A 3 -3.48 -7.87 -9.61
CA THR A 3 -3.08 -6.82 -8.67
C THR A 3 -4.34 -6.09 -8.17
N ILE A 4 -4.52 -6.03 -6.84
CA ILE A 4 -5.63 -5.34 -6.21
C ILE A 4 -5.20 -3.93 -5.80
N TYR A 5 -5.96 -2.92 -6.20
CA TYR A 5 -5.73 -1.52 -5.83
C TYR A 5 -6.78 -1.07 -4.80
N LEU A 6 -6.35 -0.74 -3.59
CA LEU A 6 -7.21 -0.25 -2.52
C LEU A 6 -6.99 1.25 -2.29
N LYS A 7 -8.05 2.05 -2.47
CA LYS A 7 -8.03 3.47 -2.12
C LYS A 7 -8.70 3.68 -0.76
N ILE A 8 -7.91 3.96 0.26
CA ILE A 8 -8.40 4.28 1.60
C ILE A 8 -8.53 5.80 1.71
N LYS A 9 -9.75 6.30 1.91
CA LYS A 9 -10.00 7.71 2.22
C LYS A 9 -9.87 7.94 3.72
N ALA A 10 -8.72 8.47 4.12
CA ALA A 10 -8.47 8.94 5.47
C ALA A 10 -8.68 10.47 5.56
N LYS A 11 -9.31 10.97 6.61
CA LYS A 11 -9.30 12.42 6.89
C LYS A 11 -7.92 12.80 7.42
N LYS A 12 -7.27 13.79 6.77
CA LYS A 12 -5.93 14.30 7.11
C LYS A 12 -5.73 14.75 8.56
N THR A 13 -6.81 15.01 9.29
CA THR A 13 -6.79 15.52 10.67
C THR A 13 -7.05 14.45 11.72
N ASP A 14 -7.14 13.18 11.34
CA ASP A 14 -7.35 12.09 12.30
C ASP A 14 -6.01 11.67 12.91
N GLY A 15 -5.64 12.32 14.02
CA GLY A 15 -4.36 12.09 14.70
C GLY A 15 -4.15 10.62 15.09
N ASN A 16 -5.23 9.92 15.43
CA ASN A 16 -5.20 8.50 15.76
C ASN A 16 -4.81 7.64 14.54
N LEU A 17 -5.28 8.00 13.34
CA LEU A 17 -4.96 7.23 12.14
C LEU A 17 -3.50 7.41 11.71
N GLU A 18 -2.95 8.62 11.87
CA GLU A 18 -1.52 8.88 11.62
C GLU A 18 -0.63 8.15 12.63
N GLU A 19 -1.07 8.00 13.88
CA GLU A 19 -0.39 7.21 14.90
C GLU A 19 -0.42 5.71 14.56
N ILE A 20 -1.59 5.15 14.25
CA ILE A 20 -1.76 3.76 13.80
C ILE A 20 -0.97 3.47 12.51
N ARG A 21 -0.86 4.45 11.61
CA ARG A 21 -0.01 4.35 10.40
C ARG A 21 1.48 4.30 10.78
N LYS A 22 1.96 5.20 11.63
CA LYS A 22 3.37 5.24 12.07
C LYS A 22 3.79 3.99 12.82
N GLU A 23 2.88 3.38 13.55
CA GLU A 23 3.10 2.11 14.24
C GLU A 23 3.06 0.89 13.29
N GLY A 24 2.71 1.08 12.01
CA GLY A 24 2.61 0.01 11.02
C GLY A 24 1.32 -0.84 11.11
N LEU A 25 0.55 -0.66 12.19
CA LEU A 25 -0.65 -1.44 12.52
C LEU A 25 -1.74 -1.38 11.45
N LEU A 26 -1.87 -0.24 10.75
CA LEU A 26 -2.88 -0.09 9.70
C LEU A 26 -2.69 -1.12 8.58
N PHE A 27 -1.45 -1.26 8.11
CA PHE A 27 -1.14 -2.14 6.98
C PHE A 27 -1.04 -3.61 7.40
N ASP A 28 -0.64 -3.88 8.64
CA ASP A 28 -0.67 -5.22 9.22
C ASP A 28 -2.11 -5.74 9.30
N THR A 29 -3.03 -4.88 9.75
CA THR A 29 -4.47 -5.20 9.77
C THR A 29 -5.01 -5.44 8.36
N ILE A 30 -4.62 -4.63 7.37
CA ILE A 30 -5.05 -4.81 5.98
C ILE A 30 -4.51 -6.14 5.41
N SER A 31 -3.24 -6.48 5.67
CA SER A 31 -2.66 -7.74 5.20
C SER A 31 -3.33 -8.95 5.83
N ASP A 32 -3.65 -8.88 7.12
CA ASP A 32 -4.32 -9.95 7.85
C ASP A 32 -5.75 -10.18 7.34
N VAL A 33 -6.53 -9.10 7.16
CA VAL A 33 -7.91 -9.18 6.63
C VAL A 33 -7.96 -9.73 5.21
N LEU A 34 -6.94 -9.44 4.39
CA LEU A 34 -6.86 -9.89 3.01
C LEU A 34 -6.17 -11.25 2.85
N ASP A 35 -5.67 -11.84 3.95
CA ASP A 35 -4.87 -13.08 3.95
C ASP A 35 -3.70 -13.02 2.96
N ILE A 36 -2.97 -11.90 2.99
CA ILE A 36 -1.78 -11.66 2.15
C ILE A 36 -0.54 -11.39 3.00
N ASP A 37 0.64 -11.70 2.47
CA ASP A 37 1.89 -11.37 3.15
C ASP A 37 2.05 -9.85 3.27
N ARG A 38 2.39 -9.37 4.47
CA ARG A 38 2.55 -7.94 4.77
C ARG A 38 3.59 -7.25 3.86
N ASN A 39 4.62 -7.96 3.42
CA ASN A 39 5.63 -7.42 2.49
C ASN A 39 5.10 -7.26 1.07
N SER A 40 3.94 -7.82 0.76
CA SER A 40 3.22 -7.63 -0.50
C SER A 40 2.39 -6.34 -0.51
N VAL A 41 2.25 -5.67 0.64
CA VAL A 41 1.50 -4.40 0.78
C VAL A 41 2.47 -3.23 0.66
N VAL A 42 2.23 -2.37 -0.33
CA VAL A 42 3.00 -1.13 -0.55
C VAL A 42 2.13 0.08 -0.26
N GLU A 43 2.58 0.95 0.64
CA GLU A 43 1.96 2.24 0.88
C GLU A 43 2.32 3.24 -0.22
N ILE A 44 1.34 3.98 -0.72
CA ILE A 44 1.54 5.05 -1.68
C ILE A 44 0.92 6.34 -1.15
N ASP A 45 1.76 7.35 -0.91
CA ASP A 45 1.30 8.70 -0.58
C ASP A 45 0.75 9.39 -1.84
N GLU A 46 -0.45 9.98 -1.74
CA GLU A 46 -1.12 10.68 -2.84
C GLU A 46 -0.28 11.83 -3.42
N SER A 47 0.58 12.46 -2.60
CA SER A 47 1.48 13.54 -3.03
C SER A 47 2.53 13.09 -4.06
N ASN A 48 2.92 11.81 -4.04
CA ASN A 48 3.90 11.22 -4.95
C ASN A 48 3.33 10.02 -5.74
N TYR A 49 2.01 9.87 -5.76
CA TYR A 49 1.30 8.70 -6.31
C TYR A 49 1.82 8.26 -7.68
N LYS A 50 1.93 9.18 -8.64
CA LYS A 50 2.39 8.84 -10.00
C LYS A 50 3.81 8.26 -10.04
N LYS A 51 4.70 8.77 -9.19
CA LYS A 51 6.10 8.32 -9.14
C LYS A 51 6.20 6.94 -8.50
N GLU A 52 5.50 6.74 -7.38
CA GLU A 52 5.49 5.47 -6.66
C GLU A 52 4.80 4.35 -7.48
N VAL A 53 3.68 4.64 -8.15
CA VAL A 53 3.04 3.68 -9.06
C VAL A 53 3.98 3.27 -10.19
N ASN A 54 4.69 4.21 -10.80
CA ASN A 54 5.68 3.89 -11.84
C ASN A 54 6.85 3.04 -11.31
N ASN A 55 7.31 3.30 -10.07
CA ASN A 55 8.35 2.50 -9.43
C ASN A 55 7.87 1.07 -9.16
N ILE A 56 6.64 0.91 -8.67
CA ILE A 56 6.02 -0.39 -8.40
C ILE A 56 5.86 -1.17 -9.71
N ILE A 57 5.28 -0.56 -10.75
CA ILE A 57 5.15 -1.18 -12.08
C ILE A 57 6.52 -1.58 -12.62
N SER A 58 7.53 -0.73 -12.51
CA SER A 58 8.91 -1.05 -12.94
C SER A 58 9.50 -2.23 -12.15
N ARG A 59 9.26 -2.28 -10.83
CA ARG A 59 9.75 -3.36 -9.95
C ARG A 59 9.09 -4.70 -10.27
N PHE A 60 7.79 -4.70 -10.57
CA PHE A 60 7.00 -5.92 -10.79
C PHE A 60 6.91 -6.35 -12.26
N SER A 61 7.11 -5.44 -13.23
CA SER A 61 7.17 -5.75 -14.67
C SER A 61 8.34 -6.67 -15.07
N LYS A 62 9.37 -6.79 -14.22
CA LYS A 62 10.44 -7.77 -14.41
C LYS A 62 9.98 -9.22 -14.19
N TYR A 63 8.90 -9.43 -13.45
CA TYR A 63 8.36 -10.76 -13.16
C TYR A 63 7.28 -11.20 -14.16
N ASP A 64 6.80 -10.29 -15.02
CA ASP A 64 5.79 -10.54 -16.07
C ASP A 64 6.38 -11.08 -17.39
N LYS A 65 7.72 -11.21 -17.50
CA LYS A 65 8.40 -11.70 -18.72
C LYS A 65 8.65 -13.23 -18.74
N SER A 66 7.85 -14.02 -18.03
CA SER A 66 7.95 -15.49 -18.06
C SER A 66 6.86 -16.11 -18.93
#